data_AF-A0A350ETD1-F1
#
_entry.id   AF-A0A350ETD1-F1
#
_cell.length_a   1.000
_cell.length_b   1.000
_cell.length_c   1.000
_cell.angle_alpha   90.00
_cell.angle_beta   90.00
_cell.angle_gamma   90.00
#
_symmetry.space_group_name_H-M   'P 1'
#
loop_
_entity.id
_entity.type
_entity.pdbx_description
1 polymer ?
#
loop_
_entity_poly.entity_id
_entity_poly.type
_entity_poly.pdbx_seq_one_letter_code
_entity_poly.pdbx_strand_id
1 'polypeptide(L)'
;MKTHFLIPLGLVAALSVSAQTNETGFVPLFDGKSLDGWHVSTKTGHSRKSGNTTGGRWVVENGAITGSQDIPGNGGIIITDRKFKDFEVKLEMKNDFGPDSGLFLRSTEDGKAWQAMIDYHRGGNLMGIYGEGLGGKPHVRNYSFKEKVTEITDRKTGEPPTPLPV
;
A
#
# COMPACT_ATOMS: atom_id res chain seq x y z
N MET A 1 -14.32 13.28 -56.97
CA MET A 1 -13.75 12.63 -55.76
C MET A 1 -14.44 13.22 -54.54
N LYS A 2 -15.15 12.42 -53.75
CA LYS A 2 -15.80 12.86 -52.51
C LYS A 2 -14.83 12.61 -51.35
N THR A 3 -14.29 13.67 -50.77
CA THR A 3 -13.42 13.61 -49.60
C THR A 3 -14.28 13.52 -48.35
N HIS A 4 -14.24 12.37 -47.67
CA HIS A 4 -14.83 12.18 -46.35
C HIS A 4 -13.82 12.59 -45.29
N PHE A 5 -14.17 13.60 -44.48
CA PHE A 5 -13.42 13.93 -43.26
C PHE A 5 -13.92 13.06 -42.11
N LEU A 6 -13.04 12.25 -41.53
CA LEU A 6 -13.25 11.54 -40.28
C LEU A 6 -13.01 12.51 -39.12
N ILE A 7 -14.03 12.75 -38.30
CA ILE A 7 -13.91 13.46 -37.02
C ILE A 7 -13.37 12.45 -36.00
N PRO A 8 -12.25 12.71 -35.30
CA PRO A 8 -11.80 11.81 -34.25
C PRO A 8 -12.73 11.97 -33.05
N LEU A 9 -13.37 10.87 -32.66
CA LEU A 9 -14.13 10.76 -31.43
C LEU A 9 -13.14 10.84 -30.25
N GLY A 10 -13.01 12.01 -29.65
CA GLY A 10 -12.19 12.21 -28.46
C GLY A 10 -12.72 11.37 -27.30
N LEU A 11 -11.94 10.38 -26.88
CA LEU A 11 -12.19 9.61 -25.66
C LEU A 11 -11.97 10.54 -24.46
N VAL A 12 -13.05 11.09 -23.91
CA VAL A 12 -13.00 11.78 -22.61
C VAL A 12 -12.81 10.70 -21.55
N ALA A 13 -11.56 10.51 -21.10
CA ALA A 13 -11.28 9.75 -19.90
C ALA A 13 -11.92 10.52 -18.73
N ALA A 14 -13.04 10.02 -18.22
CA ALA A 14 -13.62 10.52 -16.99
C ALA A 14 -12.60 10.29 -15.86
N LEU A 15 -11.95 11.36 -15.41
CA LEU A 15 -11.19 11.38 -14.18
C LEU A 15 -12.20 11.17 -13.04
N SER A 16 -12.40 9.92 -12.64
CA SER A 16 -13.12 9.59 -11.41
C SER A 16 -12.29 10.06 -10.23
N VAL A 17 -12.42 11.34 -9.87
CA VAL A 17 -12.04 11.82 -8.55
C VAL A 17 -12.94 11.08 -7.58
N SER A 18 -12.37 10.15 -6.80
CA SER A 18 -13.05 9.55 -5.67
C SER A 18 -13.54 10.69 -4.77
N ALA A 19 -14.85 10.94 -4.78
CA ALA A 19 -15.45 11.94 -3.93
C ALA A 19 -15.29 11.45 -2.50
N GLN A 20 -14.39 12.08 -1.75
CA GLN A 20 -14.15 11.77 -0.35
C GLN A 20 -15.47 11.98 0.41
N THR A 21 -16.08 10.87 0.81
CA THR A 21 -17.32 10.89 1.59
C THR A 21 -16.99 11.53 2.94
N ASN A 22 -17.71 12.59 3.31
CA ASN A 22 -17.66 13.16 4.66
C ASN A 22 -18.35 12.18 5.62
N GLU A 23 -17.67 11.08 5.92
CA GLU A 23 -18.06 10.13 6.96
C GLU A 23 -17.77 10.78 8.31
N THR A 24 -18.83 10.99 9.10
CA THR A 24 -18.74 11.63 10.41
C THR A 24 -17.66 10.97 11.27
N GLY A 25 -16.68 11.75 11.73
CA GLY A 25 -15.59 11.29 12.60
C GLY A 25 -14.30 10.90 11.89
N PHE A 26 -14.32 10.73 10.56
CA PHE A 26 -13.09 10.52 9.78
C PHE A 26 -12.49 11.84 9.31
N VAL A 27 -11.17 11.92 9.32
CA VAL A 27 -10.41 13.02 8.71
C VAL A 27 -9.55 12.49 7.56
N PRO A 28 -9.46 13.22 6.44
CA PRO A 28 -8.57 12.86 5.34
C PRO A 28 -7.12 12.71 5.81
N LEU A 29 -6.47 11.60 5.44
CA LEU A 29 -5.00 11.46 5.51
C LEU A 29 -4.30 11.83 4.20
N PHE A 30 -5.02 11.84 3.09
CA PHE A 30 -4.53 12.16 1.77
C PHE A 30 -5.56 13.03 1.05
N ASP A 31 -5.09 14.06 0.37
CA ASP A 31 -5.89 15.09 -0.30
C ASP A 31 -6.27 14.73 -1.75
N GLY A 32 -5.77 13.59 -2.26
CA GLY A 32 -5.96 13.17 -3.64
C GLY A 32 -5.03 13.87 -4.65
N LYS A 33 -4.09 14.69 -4.21
CA LYS A 33 -3.34 15.62 -5.07
C LYS A 33 -1.84 15.66 -4.80
N SER A 34 -1.44 15.56 -3.54
CA SER A 34 -0.06 15.77 -3.11
C SER A 34 0.33 14.78 -2.01
N LEU A 35 1.64 14.63 -1.78
CA LEU A 35 2.14 13.90 -0.62
C LEU A 35 2.21 14.79 0.64
N ASP A 36 1.48 15.91 0.68
CA ASP A 36 1.47 16.78 1.85
C ASP A 36 0.98 16.00 3.07
N GLY A 37 1.71 16.13 4.19
CA GLY A 37 1.46 15.33 5.39
C GLY A 37 2.11 13.95 5.38
N TRP A 38 2.93 13.63 4.37
CA TRP A 38 3.72 12.40 4.26
C TRP A 38 5.18 12.71 3.93
N HIS A 39 6.09 11.87 4.42
CA HIS A 39 7.49 11.90 4.02
C HIS A 39 8.02 10.49 3.76
N VAL A 40 9.01 10.40 2.86
CA VAL A 40 9.76 9.16 2.62
C VAL A 40 10.77 8.96 3.75
N SER A 41 10.79 7.79 4.38
CA SER A 41 11.86 7.43 5.32
C SER A 41 12.97 6.65 4.60
N THR A 42 14.18 7.19 4.65
CA THR A 42 15.40 6.51 4.18
C THR A 42 16.08 5.69 5.28
N LYS A 43 15.55 5.71 6.50
CA LYS A 43 16.17 5.02 7.66
C LYS A 43 15.71 3.57 7.81
N THR A 44 14.72 3.15 7.02
CA THR A 44 14.14 1.82 7.11
C THR A 44 15.01 0.73 6.50
N GLY A 45 14.71 -0.52 6.88
CA GLY A 45 15.28 -1.69 6.23
C GLY A 45 15.01 -1.75 4.72
N HIS A 46 13.87 -1.19 4.28
CA HIS A 46 13.44 -1.15 2.88
C HIS A 46 14.24 -0.14 2.02
N SER A 47 15.10 0.67 2.63
CA SER A 47 16.00 1.63 1.97
C SER A 47 17.46 1.16 1.91
N ARG A 48 17.77 -0.04 2.43
CA ARG A 48 19.15 -0.54 2.48
C ARG A 48 19.78 -0.73 1.12
N LYS A 49 18.97 -1.00 0.10
CA LYS A 49 19.47 -1.27 -1.26
C LYS A 49 20.09 -0.02 -1.91
N SER A 50 19.61 1.17 -1.54
CA SER A 50 20.22 2.45 -1.91
C SER A 50 21.34 2.91 -0.96
N GLY A 51 21.67 2.11 0.07
CA GLY A 51 22.54 2.55 1.15
C GLY A 51 21.91 3.61 2.04
N ASN A 52 20.58 3.57 2.22
CA ASN A 52 19.81 4.52 3.02
C ASN A 52 19.86 5.96 2.48
N THR A 53 20.04 6.12 1.16
CA THR A 53 20.07 7.42 0.48
C THR A 53 18.73 7.78 -0.17
N THR A 54 17.96 6.76 -0.56
CA THR A 54 16.62 6.91 -1.15
C THR A 54 15.67 5.83 -0.59
N GLY A 55 14.35 6.09 -0.63
CA GLY A 55 13.33 5.21 -0.05
C GLY A 55 12.20 4.90 -1.02
N GLY A 56 12.53 4.38 -2.21
CA GLY A 56 11.57 4.07 -3.27
C GLY A 56 11.08 5.30 -4.01
N ARG A 57 10.23 5.06 -5.02
CA ARG A 57 9.55 6.10 -5.80
C ARG A 57 8.10 6.19 -5.35
N TRP A 58 7.74 7.34 -4.79
CA TRP A 58 6.39 7.68 -4.34
C TRP A 58 5.90 8.89 -5.10
N VAL A 59 4.75 8.77 -5.74
CA VAL A 59 4.14 9.83 -6.56
C VAL A 59 2.62 9.80 -6.39
N VAL A 60 1.96 10.89 -6.76
CA VAL A 60 0.50 10.91 -6.91
C VAL A 60 0.15 10.72 -8.37
N GLU A 61 -0.54 9.63 -8.69
CA GLU A 61 -0.99 9.30 -10.04
C GLU A 61 -2.49 9.00 -10.00
N ASN A 62 -3.28 9.68 -10.84
CA ASN A 62 -4.75 9.51 -10.93
C ASN A 62 -5.49 9.64 -9.58
N GLY A 63 -5.02 10.55 -8.72
CA GLY A 63 -5.64 10.78 -7.41
C GLY A 63 -5.36 9.70 -6.37
N ALA A 64 -4.33 8.86 -6.58
CA ALA A 64 -3.86 7.86 -5.63
C ALA A 64 -2.36 8.02 -5.36
N ILE A 65 -1.92 7.68 -4.16
CA ILE A 65 -0.49 7.50 -3.88
C ILE A 65 -0.05 6.20 -4.55
N THR A 66 0.96 6.28 -5.43
CA THR A 66 1.54 5.14 -6.13
C THR A 66 2.99 4.95 -5.71
N GLY A 67 3.26 3.79 -5.11
CA GLY A 67 4.59 3.36 -4.68
C GLY A 67 5.21 2.38 -5.67
N SER A 68 6.50 2.55 -5.94
CA SER A 68 7.29 1.65 -6.78
C SER A 68 8.75 1.67 -6.31
N GLN A 69 9.54 0.72 -6.80
CA GLN A 69 10.98 0.75 -6.56
C GLN A 69 11.62 1.86 -7.40
N ASP A 70 12.47 2.69 -6.80
CA ASP A 70 13.30 3.65 -7.53
C ASP A 70 14.55 2.98 -8.12
N ILE A 71 15.09 1.98 -7.42
CA ILE A 71 16.08 1.02 -7.93
C ILE A 71 15.66 -0.41 -7.55
N PRO A 72 16.05 -1.45 -8.32
CA PRO A 72 15.66 -2.82 -8.04
C PRO A 72 15.99 -3.27 -6.62
N GLY A 73 14.95 -3.64 -5.85
CA GLY A 73 15.03 -4.05 -4.45
C GLY A 73 14.93 -2.93 -3.41
N ASN A 74 14.68 -1.68 -3.81
CA ASN A 74 14.55 -0.52 -2.91
C ASN A 74 13.11 0.01 -2.92
N GLY A 75 12.23 -0.61 -2.13
CA GLY A 75 10.81 -0.23 -2.08
C GLY A 75 10.52 0.99 -1.20
N GLY A 76 11.27 1.13 -0.10
CA GLY A 76 11.07 2.16 0.92
C GLY A 76 9.67 2.20 1.55
N ILE A 77 9.42 3.22 2.36
CA ILE A 77 8.11 3.51 2.96
C ILE A 77 7.87 5.02 3.01
N ILE A 78 6.60 5.42 2.97
CA ILE A 78 6.18 6.75 3.42
C ILE A 78 5.53 6.67 4.80
N ILE A 79 5.72 7.71 5.60
CA ILE A 79 5.19 7.84 6.96
C ILE A 79 4.40 9.13 7.04
N THR A 80 3.26 9.12 7.73
CA THR A 80 2.52 10.36 8.03
C THR A 80 3.33 11.28 8.93
N ASP A 81 3.36 12.58 8.62
CA ASP A 81 3.96 13.60 9.50
C ASP A 81 3.23 13.67 10.84
N ARG A 82 1.91 13.46 10.80
CA ARG A 82 1.04 13.43 11.97
C ARG A 82 1.22 12.12 12.72
N LYS A 83 1.18 12.21 14.06
CA LYS A 83 1.14 11.05 14.96
C LYS A 83 -0.26 10.86 15.49
N PHE A 84 -0.69 9.60 15.57
CA PHE A 84 -2.01 9.21 16.05
C PHE A 84 -1.84 8.24 17.22
N LYS A 85 -2.70 8.38 18.25
CA LYS A 85 -2.69 7.50 19.41
C LYS A 85 -3.65 6.33 19.20
N ASP A 86 -4.94 6.61 19.37
CA ASP A 86 -6.06 5.70 19.17
C ASP A 86 -6.78 6.18 17.92
N PHE A 87 -6.96 5.29 16.95
CA PHE A 87 -7.52 5.65 15.64
C PHE A 87 -8.20 4.46 14.98
N GLU A 88 -9.16 4.77 14.11
CA GLU A 88 -9.64 3.88 13.07
C GLU A 88 -9.08 4.39 11.73
N VAL A 89 -8.67 3.47 10.85
CA VAL A 89 -8.14 3.81 9.53
C VAL A 89 -8.92 3.06 8.47
N LYS A 90 -9.31 3.79 7.42
CA LYS A 90 -9.95 3.28 6.22
C LYS A 90 -9.08 3.67 5.04
N LEU A 91 -8.80 2.69 4.18
CA LEU A 91 -8.08 2.91 2.94
C LEU A 91 -8.61 1.97 1.86
N GLU A 92 -8.47 2.39 0.62
CA GLU A 92 -8.67 1.57 -0.57
C GLU A 92 -7.32 1.33 -1.22
N MET A 93 -7.11 0.14 -1.76
CA MET A 93 -5.85 -0.23 -2.40
C MET A 93 -6.09 -0.97 -3.69
N LYS A 94 -5.21 -0.71 -4.66
CA LYS A 94 -5.16 -1.40 -5.94
C LYS A 94 -3.72 -1.91 -6.13
N ASN A 95 -3.47 -3.13 -5.69
CA ASN A 95 -2.14 -3.72 -5.70
C ASN A 95 -1.94 -4.58 -6.96
N ASP A 96 -0.76 -4.46 -7.57
CA ASP A 96 -0.31 -5.40 -8.60
C ASP A 96 0.09 -6.75 -7.97
N PHE A 97 0.14 -7.81 -8.78
CA PHE A 97 0.70 -9.10 -8.34
C PHE A 97 2.21 -9.15 -8.58
N GLY A 98 2.98 -9.43 -7.53
CA GLY A 98 4.43 -9.45 -7.50
C GLY A 98 5.02 -8.72 -6.29
N PRO A 99 4.58 -7.49 -5.97
CA PRO A 99 5.09 -6.72 -4.84
C PRO A 99 4.76 -7.33 -3.47
N ASP A 100 5.68 -7.10 -2.54
CA ASP A 100 5.50 -7.22 -1.09
C ASP A 100 5.29 -5.82 -0.52
N SER A 101 4.20 -5.62 0.24
CA SER A 101 3.74 -4.31 0.71
C SER A 101 3.05 -4.42 2.06
N GLY A 102 2.64 -3.29 2.65
CA GLY A 102 2.00 -3.29 3.95
C GLY A 102 1.38 -1.97 4.35
N LEU A 103 0.41 -2.06 5.25
CA LEU A 103 -0.02 -0.93 6.08
C LEU A 103 0.73 -1.00 7.41
N PHE A 104 1.64 -0.05 7.64
CA PHE A 104 2.48 -0.02 8.84
C PHE A 104 1.82 0.82 9.93
N LEU A 105 1.42 0.15 11.01
CA LEU A 105 0.74 0.76 12.15
C LEU A 105 1.72 0.99 13.30
N ARG A 106 1.64 2.19 13.90
CA ARG A 106 2.54 2.62 14.98
C ARG A 106 4.02 2.57 14.56
N SER A 107 4.28 2.95 13.31
CA SER A 107 5.63 2.92 12.74
C SER A 107 6.56 3.91 13.43
N THR A 108 7.81 3.51 13.57
CA THR A 108 8.94 4.36 13.93
C THR A 108 9.65 4.82 12.66
N GLU A 109 10.48 5.87 12.78
CA GLU A 109 11.23 6.39 11.64
C GLU A 109 12.14 5.34 10.98
N ASP A 110 12.69 4.41 11.77
CA ASP A 110 13.53 3.30 11.29
C ASP A 110 12.73 2.08 10.80
N GLY A 111 11.40 2.20 10.72
CA GLY A 111 10.51 1.22 10.10
C GLY A 111 10.01 0.11 11.01
N LYS A 112 10.28 0.15 12.33
CA LYS A 112 9.65 -0.83 13.24
C LYS A 112 8.16 -0.53 13.37
N ALA A 113 7.31 -1.53 13.14
CA ALA A 113 5.86 -1.36 13.15
C ALA A 113 5.11 -2.68 13.39
N TRP A 114 3.80 -2.57 13.65
CA TRP A 114 2.86 -3.66 13.40
C TRP A 114 2.36 -3.51 11.97
N GLN A 115 2.75 -4.41 11.08
CA GLN A 115 2.34 -4.37 9.67
C GLN A 115 1.11 -5.25 9.48
N ALA A 116 0.05 -4.68 8.90
CA ALA A 116 -0.92 -5.50 8.20
C ALA A 116 -0.33 -5.84 6.82
N MET A 117 -0.10 -7.14 6.59
CA MET A 117 0.52 -7.68 5.38
C MET A 117 -0.35 -7.41 4.15
N ILE A 118 0.28 -6.98 3.06
CA ILE A 118 -0.35 -6.73 1.76
C ILE A 118 0.60 -7.29 0.70
N ASP A 119 0.89 -8.58 0.83
CA ASP A 119 1.90 -9.26 0.06
C ASP A 119 1.22 -9.96 -1.12
N TYR A 120 0.97 -9.20 -2.19
CA TYR A 120 0.29 -9.68 -3.40
C TYR A 120 1.24 -10.51 -4.26
N HIS A 121 1.79 -11.60 -3.73
CA HIS A 121 2.67 -12.49 -4.49
C HIS A 121 2.46 -13.94 -4.08
N ARG A 122 3.09 -14.87 -4.81
CA ARG A 122 3.04 -16.29 -4.50
C ARG A 122 3.55 -16.56 -3.08
N GLY A 123 2.74 -17.21 -2.27
CA GLY A 123 3.04 -17.48 -0.86
C GLY A 123 2.88 -16.26 0.06
N GLY A 124 2.46 -15.10 -0.45
CA GLY A 124 2.15 -13.89 0.31
C GLY A 124 0.83 -13.99 1.06
N ASN A 125 0.49 -12.96 1.84
CA ASN A 125 -0.71 -12.90 2.67
C ASN A 125 -1.40 -11.53 2.57
N LEU A 126 -2.67 -11.46 2.95
CA LEU A 126 -3.40 -10.22 3.10
C LEU A 126 -4.06 -10.13 4.49
N MET A 127 -3.80 -9.02 5.17
CA MET A 127 -4.36 -8.64 6.47
C MET A 127 -4.00 -9.55 7.66
N GLY A 128 -3.02 -10.44 7.52
CA GLY A 128 -2.29 -10.97 8.67
C GLY A 128 -1.38 -9.90 9.28
N ILE A 129 -0.92 -10.13 10.52
CA ILE A 129 -0.10 -9.16 11.26
C ILE A 129 1.34 -9.66 11.36
N TYR A 130 2.28 -8.80 10.92
CA TYR A 130 3.72 -9.03 10.99
C TYR A 130 4.41 -7.95 11.84
N GLY A 131 5.35 -8.35 12.68
CA GLY A 131 6.19 -7.45 13.46
C GLY A 131 7.38 -6.95 12.63
N GLU A 132 7.15 -5.94 11.79
CA GLU A 132 8.19 -5.34 10.94
C GLU A 132 9.26 -4.68 11.80
N GLY A 133 10.53 -4.97 11.53
CA GLY A 133 11.64 -4.52 12.38
C GLY A 133 11.60 -5.01 13.83
N LEU A 134 10.67 -5.92 14.18
CA LEU A 134 10.49 -6.52 15.50
C LEU A 134 10.87 -8.02 15.52
N GLY A 135 11.58 -8.48 14.48
CA GLY A 135 12.00 -9.87 14.34
C GLY A 135 10.86 -10.82 13.94
N GLY A 136 9.82 -10.31 13.26
CA GLY A 136 8.66 -11.09 12.87
C GLY A 136 7.84 -11.57 14.06
N LYS A 137 7.77 -10.75 15.12
CA LYS A 137 6.96 -11.02 16.31
C LYS A 137 5.97 -9.87 16.47
N PRO A 138 4.67 -10.10 16.19
CA PRO A 138 4.02 -11.36 15.88
C PRO A 138 4.25 -11.74 14.41
N HIS A 139 3.95 -12.97 14.06
CA HIS A 139 3.81 -13.38 12.66
C HIS A 139 2.57 -14.25 12.59
N VAL A 140 1.47 -13.60 12.23
CA VAL A 140 0.13 -14.16 12.29
C VAL A 140 -0.48 -14.04 10.90
N ARG A 141 -0.90 -15.18 10.36
CA ARG A 141 -1.43 -15.31 9.00
C ARG A 141 -2.75 -16.07 9.07
N ASN A 142 -3.65 -15.76 8.16
CA ASN A 142 -4.88 -16.49 7.92
C ASN A 142 -4.74 -17.45 6.73
N TYR A 143 -4.12 -17.03 5.63
CA TYR A 143 -3.94 -17.85 4.41
C TYR A 143 -2.63 -17.55 3.69
N SER A 144 -2.39 -18.20 2.55
CA SER A 144 -1.41 -17.74 1.57
C SER A 144 -1.95 -17.78 0.15
N PHE A 145 -1.55 -16.81 -0.67
CA PHE A 145 -1.84 -16.82 -2.10
C PHE A 145 -1.07 -17.94 -2.80
N LYS A 146 -1.69 -18.54 -3.82
CA LYS A 146 -1.03 -19.47 -4.76
C LYS A 146 -0.41 -18.67 -5.92
N GLU A 147 -0.56 -19.14 -7.15
CA GLU A 147 -0.03 -18.46 -8.34
C GLU A 147 -0.84 -17.21 -8.73
N LYS A 148 -2.02 -17.00 -8.12
CA LYS A 148 -2.92 -15.87 -8.38
C LYS A 148 -3.55 -15.39 -7.07
N VAL A 149 -3.93 -14.12 -7.02
CA VAL A 149 -4.64 -13.52 -5.85
C VAL A 149 -6.02 -14.14 -5.58
N THR A 150 -6.65 -14.71 -6.60
CA THR A 150 -7.97 -15.37 -6.49
C THR A 150 -7.89 -16.80 -5.97
N GLU A 151 -6.68 -17.31 -5.72
CA GLU A 151 -6.46 -18.69 -5.29
C GLU A 151 -5.67 -18.69 -3.98
N ILE A 152 -6.28 -19.20 -2.92
CA ILE A 152 -5.67 -19.25 -1.59
C ILE A 152 -5.52 -20.68 -1.08
N THR A 153 -4.63 -20.87 -0.12
CA THR A 153 -4.54 -22.06 0.73
C THR A 153 -4.58 -21.63 2.18
N ASP A 154 -5.29 -22.38 3.03
CA ASP A 154 -5.25 -22.14 4.47
C ASP A 154 -3.80 -22.26 4.96
N ARG A 155 -3.37 -21.28 5.75
CA ARG A 155 -2.04 -21.23 6.37
C ARG A 155 -2.09 -20.39 7.64
N LYS A 156 -2.92 -20.84 8.58
CA LYS A 156 -3.04 -20.22 9.90
C LYS A 156 -1.73 -20.32 10.69
N THR A 157 -1.29 -19.19 11.21
CA THR A 157 -0.20 -19.11 12.18
C THR A 157 -0.65 -18.23 13.34
N GLY A 158 -0.46 -18.71 14.58
CA GLY A 158 -1.05 -18.08 15.75
C GLY A 158 -2.59 -18.04 15.70
N GLU A 159 -3.17 -17.03 16.32
CA GLU A 159 -4.61 -16.76 16.33
C GLU A 159 -4.90 -15.51 15.49
N PRO A 160 -5.21 -15.64 14.19
CA PRO A 160 -5.43 -14.49 13.33
C PRO A 160 -6.68 -13.70 13.74
N PRO A 161 -6.56 -12.36 13.89
CA PRO A 161 -7.70 -11.52 14.27
C PRO A 161 -8.73 -11.39 13.15
N THR A 162 -8.35 -11.74 11.92
CA THR A 162 -9.19 -11.69 10.73
C THR A 162 -9.53 -13.11 10.28
N PRO A 163 -10.82 -13.42 10.05
CA PRO A 163 -11.21 -14.72 9.51
C PRO A 163 -10.68 -14.92 8.09
N LEU A 164 -10.74 -16.16 7.60
CA LEU A 164 -10.50 -16.42 6.18
C LEU A 164 -11.54 -15.65 5.36
N PRO A 165 -11.13 -14.90 4.31
CA PRO A 165 -12.07 -14.40 3.33
C PRO A 165 -12.73 -15.63 2.67
N VAL A 166 -14.06 -15.69 2.78
CA VAL A 166 -14.92 -16.69 2.10
C VAL A 166 -15.11 -16.33 0.64
#